data_AF-A0A9E2N6A5-F1
#
_entry.id   AF-A0A9E2N6A5-F1
#
_cell.length_a   1.000
_cell.length_b   1.000
_cell.length_c   1.000
_cell.angle_alpha   90.00
_cell.angle_beta   90.00
_cell.angle_gamma   90.00
#
_symmetry.space_group_name_H-M   'P 1'
#
loop_
_entity.id
_entity.type
_entity.pdbx_description
1 polymer ?
#
loop_
_entity_poly.entity_id
_entity_poly.type
_entity_poly.pdbx_seq_one_letter_code
_entity_poly.pdbx_strand_id
1 'polypeptide(L)'
;MPNERLLERLRRTEDNPGYRGATDPNRIISSVMLQLQKILNTRQGSAPIADDYGVPDFTDLASTFSTESVRDLGRSIKQVITKYEPRLSNVRVEPDPKGEDVLQLHFKIEGKLIMENNVDFPVVFETVVDPDGRIQVRD
;
A
#
# COMPACT_ATOMS: atom_id res chain seq x y z
N MET A 1 12.36 -22.08 -26.91
CA MET A 1 11.21 -21.32 -26.34
C MET A 1 9.93 -21.82 -27.02
N PRO A 2 8.82 -22.16 -26.32
CA PRO A 2 8.56 -22.13 -24.87
C PRO A 2 8.51 -23.54 -24.26
N ASN A 3 9.14 -23.67 -23.10
CA ASN A 3 9.26 -24.88 -22.29
C ASN A 3 8.17 -24.92 -21.21
N GLU A 4 7.78 -26.15 -20.89
CA GLU A 4 6.95 -26.65 -19.79
C GLU A 4 5.42 -26.64 -19.99
N ARG A 5 4.86 -27.86 -19.96
CA ARG A 5 3.42 -28.14 -20.08
C ARG A 5 2.76 -28.00 -18.72
N LEU A 6 1.48 -27.63 -18.68
CA LEU A 6 0.67 -27.46 -17.46
C LEU A 6 0.81 -28.58 -16.42
N LEU A 7 1.04 -29.82 -16.86
CA LEU A 7 1.22 -30.97 -15.98
C LEU A 7 2.56 -31.00 -15.23
N GLU A 8 3.61 -30.34 -15.74
CA GLU A 8 4.86 -30.13 -15.01
C GLU A 8 4.72 -29.07 -13.92
N ARG A 9 3.95 -28.02 -14.18
CA ARG A 9 3.61 -27.00 -13.16
C ARG A 9 2.82 -27.61 -12.00
N LEU A 10 1.92 -28.56 -12.27
CA LEU A 10 1.18 -29.24 -11.20
C LEU A 10 2.08 -30.12 -10.33
N ARG A 11 3.03 -30.84 -10.93
CA ARG A 11 3.94 -31.74 -10.20
C ARG A 11 4.97 -31.01 -9.34
N ARG A 12 5.42 -29.81 -9.73
CA ARG A 12 6.25 -28.97 -8.83
C ARG A 12 5.53 -28.55 -7.53
N THR A 13 4.21 -28.68 -7.50
CA THR A 13 3.44 -28.40 -6.29
C THR A 13 3.38 -29.61 -5.34
N GLU A 14 3.97 -30.76 -5.73
CA GLU A 14 4.00 -32.00 -4.93
C GLU A 14 5.36 -32.21 -4.22
N ASP A 15 6.45 -31.58 -4.70
CA ASP A 15 7.78 -31.67 -4.07
C ASP A 15 7.93 -30.81 -2.80
N ASN A 16 6.96 -29.93 -2.50
CA ASN A 16 6.96 -29.14 -1.28
C ASN A 16 5.54 -29.00 -0.70
N PRO A 17 5.05 -29.99 0.05
CA PRO A 17 3.68 -30.04 0.55
C PRO A 17 3.34 -28.96 1.60
N GLY A 18 4.29 -28.08 1.99
CA GLY A 18 4.01 -26.90 2.81
C GLY A 18 3.48 -25.67 2.03
N TYR A 19 3.48 -25.70 0.70
CA TYR A 19 3.18 -24.54 -0.16
C TYR A 19 1.79 -24.60 -0.83
N ARG A 20 0.84 -25.31 -0.20
CA ARG A 20 -0.58 -25.33 -0.56
C ARG A 20 -1.41 -24.99 0.66
N GLY A 21 -2.01 -23.80 0.66
CA GLY A 21 -3.20 -23.52 1.49
C GLY A 21 -2.97 -22.97 2.90
N ALA A 22 -1.76 -22.52 3.24
CA ALA A 22 -1.56 -21.64 4.39
C ALA A 22 -1.22 -20.24 3.88
N THR A 23 -2.17 -19.36 4.08
CA THR A 23 -2.17 -17.91 3.87
C THR A 23 -1.01 -17.27 4.64
N ASP A 24 0.22 -17.34 4.10
CA ASP A 24 1.40 -16.74 4.74
C ASP A 24 1.16 -15.22 4.91
N PRO A 25 1.06 -14.72 6.16
CA PRO A 25 0.84 -13.32 6.43
C PRO A 25 1.85 -12.43 5.72
N ASN A 26 3.12 -12.84 5.66
CA ASN A 26 4.17 -12.04 5.03
C ASN A 26 3.93 -11.87 3.54
N ARG A 27 3.45 -12.91 2.85
CA ARG A 27 3.17 -12.84 1.42
C ARG A 27 2.01 -11.91 1.12
N ILE A 28 0.99 -11.87 1.98
CA ILE A 28 -0.10 -10.91 1.81
C ILE A 28 0.35 -9.50 2.15
N ILE A 29 1.11 -9.31 3.22
CA ILE A 29 1.67 -8.01 3.61
C ILE A 29 2.51 -7.45 2.46
N SER A 30 3.40 -8.23 1.85
CA SER A 30 4.17 -7.81 0.68
C SER A 30 3.27 -7.48 -0.53
N SER A 31 2.21 -8.26 -0.77
CA SER A 31 1.25 -7.98 -1.83
C SER A 31 0.49 -6.68 -1.61
N VAL A 32 0.07 -6.41 -0.37
CA VAL A 32 -0.62 -5.19 0.03
C VAL A 32 0.34 -4.00 -0.07
N MET A 33 1.56 -4.11 0.44
CA MET A 33 2.59 -3.07 0.34
C MET A 33 2.86 -2.67 -1.12
N LEU A 34 3.05 -3.66 -2.02
CA LEU A 34 3.23 -3.39 -3.45
C LEU A 34 2.01 -2.70 -4.08
N GLN A 35 0.81 -3.06 -3.63
CA GLN A 35 -0.42 -2.45 -4.12
C GLN A 35 -0.57 -1.01 -3.61
N LEU A 36 -0.29 -0.76 -2.32
CA LEU A 36 -0.24 0.57 -1.72
C LEU A 36 0.76 1.45 -2.47
N GLN A 37 1.98 0.96 -2.70
CA GLN A 37 3.00 1.72 -3.43
C GLN A 37 2.53 2.09 -4.85
N LYS A 38 1.85 1.17 -5.56
CA LYS A 38 1.30 1.47 -6.89
C LYS A 38 0.20 2.53 -6.84
N ILE A 39 -0.78 2.35 -5.95
CA ILE A 39 -1.92 3.27 -5.86
C ILE A 39 -1.44 4.66 -5.42
N LEU A 40 -0.56 4.72 -4.41
CA LEU A 40 -0.09 5.98 -3.86
C LEU A 40 0.80 6.78 -4.82
N ASN A 41 1.51 6.12 -5.73
CA ASN A 41 2.28 6.79 -6.79
C ASN A 41 1.50 6.96 -8.10
N THR A 42 0.22 6.54 -8.14
CA THR A 42 -0.62 6.80 -9.31
C THR A 42 -1.28 8.16 -9.13
N ARG A 43 -1.14 9.03 -10.14
CA ARG A 43 -1.81 10.33 -10.15
C ARG A 43 -3.32 10.15 -10.39
N GLN A 44 -4.13 10.71 -9.51
CA GLN A 44 -5.58 10.73 -9.65
C GLN A 44 -6.01 11.28 -11.03
N GLY A 45 -6.96 10.60 -11.69
CA GLY A 45 -7.39 10.90 -13.07
C GLY A 45 -6.54 10.26 -14.19
N SER A 46 -5.49 9.49 -13.85
CA SER A 46 -4.70 8.75 -14.86
C SER A 46 -5.32 7.41 -15.26
N ALA A 47 -6.29 6.92 -14.49
CA ALA A 47 -7.00 5.68 -14.80
C ALA A 47 -8.31 5.99 -15.54
N PRO A 48 -8.46 5.60 -16.83
CA PRO A 48 -9.64 5.92 -17.65
C PRO A 48 -10.95 5.29 -17.17
N ILE A 49 -10.90 4.43 -16.15
CA ILE A 49 -12.04 3.71 -15.57
C ILE A 49 -12.38 4.15 -14.14
N ALA A 50 -11.58 5.03 -13.53
CA ALA A 50 -11.80 5.52 -12.17
C ALA A 50 -11.07 6.86 -11.96
N ASP A 51 -11.82 7.96 -12.06
CA ASP A 51 -11.29 9.32 -11.88
C ASP A 51 -10.72 9.57 -10.47
N ASP A 52 -11.09 8.73 -9.50
CA ASP A 52 -10.62 8.80 -8.12
C ASP A 52 -9.54 7.77 -7.78
N TYR A 53 -9.03 7.03 -8.78
CA TYR A 53 -7.93 6.09 -8.58
C TYR A 53 -6.59 6.83 -8.53
N GLY A 54 -5.93 6.70 -7.39
CA GLY A 54 -4.64 7.32 -7.15
C GLY A 54 -4.75 8.45 -6.13
N VAL A 55 -3.64 9.11 -5.92
CA VAL A 55 -3.52 10.22 -4.98
C VAL A 55 -3.55 11.53 -5.78
N PRO A 56 -4.23 12.60 -5.30
CA PRO A 56 -4.23 13.89 -5.97
C PRO A 56 -2.80 14.36 -6.26
N ASP A 57 -2.63 15.17 -7.31
CA ASP A 57 -1.32 15.74 -7.63
C ASP A 57 -0.86 16.65 -6.48
N PHE A 58 0.13 16.19 -5.71
CA PHE A 58 0.61 16.85 -4.51
C PHE A 58 2.03 17.41 -4.68
N THR A 59 2.53 17.51 -5.91
CA THR A 59 3.80 18.19 -6.19
C THR A 59 3.80 19.65 -5.68
N ASP A 60 2.62 20.30 -5.63
CA ASP A 60 2.46 21.64 -5.05
C ASP A 60 2.40 21.67 -3.50
N LEU A 61 2.19 20.53 -2.81
CA LEU A 61 2.19 20.51 -1.34
C LEU A 61 3.60 20.62 -0.75
N ALA A 62 4.61 20.16 -1.49
CA ALA A 62 6.02 20.22 -1.07
C ALA A 62 6.56 21.66 -0.93
N SER A 63 5.93 22.63 -1.59
CA SER A 63 6.35 24.03 -1.49
C SER A 63 5.74 24.79 -0.31
N THR A 64 4.69 24.26 0.32
CA THR A 64 3.97 24.95 1.41
C THR A 64 3.96 24.19 2.74
N PHE A 65 4.19 22.86 2.76
CA PHE A 65 4.24 21.97 3.95
C PHE A 65 3.41 22.43 5.16
N SER A 66 2.20 22.94 4.91
CA SER A 66 1.38 23.50 5.96
C SER A 66 0.73 22.34 6.72
N THR A 67 0.48 22.52 8.01
CA THR A 67 -0.18 21.52 8.85
C THR A 67 -1.54 21.09 8.28
N GLU A 68 -2.21 21.97 7.56
CA GLU A 68 -3.47 21.69 6.87
C GLU A 68 -3.26 20.78 5.66
N SER A 69 -2.30 21.11 4.78
CA SER A 69 -1.94 20.29 3.62
C SER A 69 -1.51 18.87 4.01
N VAL A 70 -0.74 18.72 5.08
CA VAL A 70 -0.32 17.39 5.59
C VAL A 70 -1.53 16.57 6.05
N ARG A 71 -2.51 17.20 6.71
CA ARG A 71 -3.75 16.53 7.14
C ARG A 71 -4.62 16.13 5.95
N ASP A 72 -4.72 16.98 4.93
CA ASP A 72 -5.51 16.71 3.74
C ASP A 72 -4.90 15.58 2.89
N LEU A 73 -3.56 15.54 2.80
CA LEU A 73 -2.81 14.43 2.22
C LEU A 73 -3.11 13.12 2.95
N GLY A 74 -2.98 13.10 4.28
CA GLY A 74 -3.30 11.92 5.09
C GLY A 74 -4.76 11.44 4.92
N ARG A 75 -5.72 12.37 4.82
CA ARG A 75 -7.12 12.05 4.55
C ARG A 75 -7.31 11.42 3.16
N SER A 76 -6.65 11.96 2.15
CA SER A 76 -6.71 11.45 0.78
C SER A 76 -6.11 10.04 0.68
N ILE A 77 -4.92 9.83 1.26
CA ILE A 77 -4.29 8.51 1.38
C ILE A 77 -5.25 7.52 2.03
N LYS A 78 -5.85 7.88 3.18
CA LYS A 78 -6.82 7.01 3.87
C LYS A 78 -8.01 6.62 3.00
N GLN A 79 -8.61 7.58 2.29
CA GLN A 79 -9.77 7.33 1.43
C GLN A 79 -9.44 6.36 0.29
N VAL A 80 -8.31 6.61 -0.37
CA VAL A 80 -7.82 5.80 -1.49
C VAL A 80 -7.53 4.37 -1.03
N ILE A 81 -6.83 4.19 0.09
CA ILE A 81 -6.54 2.85 0.63
C ILE A 81 -7.83 2.12 1.01
N THR A 82 -8.73 2.79 1.72
CA THR A 82 -10.01 2.19 2.15
C THR A 82 -10.86 1.76 0.96
N LYS A 83 -10.78 2.47 -0.17
CA LYS A 83 -11.55 2.16 -1.38
C LYS A 83 -10.92 1.05 -2.23
N TYR A 84 -9.59 1.06 -2.39
CA TYR A 84 -8.90 0.20 -3.35
C TYR A 84 -8.18 -1.00 -2.75
N GLU A 85 -8.08 -1.09 -1.42
CA GLU A 85 -7.48 -2.23 -0.73
C GLU A 85 -8.44 -2.83 0.31
N PRO A 86 -9.48 -3.57 -0.12
CA PRO A 86 -10.52 -4.11 0.76
C PRO A 86 -10.01 -5.18 1.74
N ARG A 87 -8.81 -5.75 1.50
CA ARG A 87 -8.17 -6.69 2.44
C ARG A 87 -7.69 -5.97 3.70
N LEU A 88 -7.47 -4.66 3.64
CA LEU A 88 -7.07 -3.83 4.76
C LEU A 88 -8.28 -3.11 5.36
N SER A 89 -8.59 -3.43 6.61
CA SER A 89 -9.69 -2.85 7.37
C SER A 89 -9.20 -1.95 8.50
N ASN A 90 -10.10 -1.11 9.04
CA ASN A 90 -9.81 -0.18 10.14
C ASN A 90 -8.57 0.71 9.90
N VAL A 91 -8.42 1.19 8.66
CA VAL A 91 -7.26 1.98 8.23
C VAL A 91 -7.21 3.33 8.96
N ARG A 92 -6.05 3.62 9.56
CA ARG A 92 -5.69 4.92 10.13
C ARG A 92 -4.42 5.40 9.46
N VAL A 93 -4.39 6.69 9.13
CA VAL A 93 -3.23 7.33 8.53
C VAL A 93 -2.93 8.55 9.37
N GLU A 94 -1.77 8.57 10.01
CA GLU A 94 -1.35 9.64 10.90
C GLU A 94 0.03 10.14 10.45
N PRO A 95 0.25 11.47 10.41
CA PRO A 95 1.58 12.00 10.15
C PRO A 95 2.51 11.61 11.32
N ASP A 96 3.70 11.12 10.99
CA ASP A 96 4.73 10.81 11.97
C ASP A 96 5.79 11.92 12.00
N PRO A 97 5.78 12.81 13.01
CA PRO A 97 6.76 13.90 13.11
C PRO A 97 8.17 13.42 13.48
N LYS A 98 8.40 12.10 13.62
CA LYS A 98 9.72 11.53 13.91
C LYS A 98 10.70 11.55 12.73
N GLY A 99 10.26 11.96 11.54
CA GLY A 99 11.19 12.23 10.44
C GLY A 99 12.13 13.37 10.82
N GLU A 100 13.42 13.08 10.99
CA GLU A 100 14.45 14.10 11.20
C GLU A 100 14.59 15.06 9.99
N ASP A 101 14.02 14.69 8.85
CA ASP A 101 14.11 15.42 7.60
C ASP A 101 12.89 16.34 7.37
N VAL A 102 13.12 17.64 7.47
CA VAL A 102 12.11 18.69 7.21
C VAL A 102 11.64 18.75 5.76
N LEU A 103 12.33 18.06 4.84
CA LEU A 103 11.98 18.01 3.43
C LEU A 103 11.12 16.81 3.06
N GLN A 104 10.95 15.84 3.96
CA GLN A 104 10.16 14.64 3.71
C GLN A 104 8.96 14.57 4.67
N LEU A 105 7.81 14.14 4.16
CA LEU A 105 6.66 13.86 5.02
C LEU A 105 6.61 12.38 5.33
N HIS A 106 6.52 12.06 6.62
CA HIS A 106 6.35 10.70 7.08
C HIS A 106 4.90 10.50 7.50
N PHE A 107 4.28 9.41 7.04
CA PHE A 107 2.99 8.96 7.54
C PHE A 107 3.05 7.51 7.98
N LYS A 108 2.38 7.22 9.08
CA LYS A 108 2.13 5.89 9.58
C LYS A 108 0.74 5.44 9.15
N ILE A 109 0.67 4.31 8.47
CA ILE A 109 -0.57 3.67 8.06
C ILE A 109 -0.79 2.45 8.94
N GLU A 110 -1.79 2.49 9.81
CA GLU A 110 -2.17 1.37 10.66
C GLU A 110 -3.45 0.73 10.12
N GLY A 111 -3.53 -0.60 10.14
CA GLY A 111 -4.72 -1.30 9.70
C GLY A 111 -4.76 -2.73 10.21
N LYS A 112 -5.81 -3.43 9.80
CA LYS A 112 -6.01 -4.85 10.10
C LYS A 112 -6.22 -5.60 8.81
N LEU A 113 -5.36 -6.56 8.53
CA LEU A 113 -5.48 -7.43 7.39
C LEU A 113 -6.52 -8.51 7.69
N ILE A 114 -7.56 -8.58 6.86
CA ILE A 114 -8.59 -9.62 6.94
C ILE A 114 -8.03 -10.89 6.30
N MET A 115 -7.93 -11.94 7.10
CA MET A 115 -7.47 -13.27 6.65
C MET A 115 -8.64 -14.25 6.52
N GLU A 116 -8.47 -15.28 5.69
CA GLU A 116 -9.50 -16.31 5.43
C GLU A 116 -9.91 -17.10 6.69
N ASN A 117 -9.06 -17.12 7.72
CA ASN A 117 -9.35 -17.75 9.00
C ASN A 117 -10.14 -16.84 9.98
N ASN A 118 -10.62 -15.68 9.52
CA ASN A 118 -11.33 -14.69 10.34
C ASN A 118 -10.50 -14.12 11.51
N VAL A 119 -9.18 -14.25 11.46
CA VAL A 119 -8.26 -13.63 12.42
C VAL A 119 -7.73 -12.33 11.81
N ASP A 120 -8.09 -11.20 12.40
CA ASP A 120 -7.53 -9.90 12.04
C ASP A 120 -6.03 -9.87 12.37
N PHE A 121 -5.18 -9.65 11.38
CA PHE A 121 -3.74 -9.46 11.60
C PHE A 121 -3.42 -7.95 11.60
N PRO A 122 -2.99 -7.35 12.72
CA PRO A 122 -2.63 -5.94 12.75
C PRO A 122 -1.38 -5.71 11.90
N VAL A 123 -1.43 -4.71 11.04
CA VAL A 123 -0.31 -4.30 10.18
C VAL A 123 -0.07 -2.81 10.33
N VAL A 124 1.19 -2.45 10.26
CA VAL A 124 1.64 -1.06 10.23
C VAL A 124 2.51 -0.92 8.99
N PHE A 125 2.30 0.15 8.24
CA PHE A 125 3.18 0.54 7.17
C PHE A 125 3.69 1.95 7.42
N GLU A 126 4.97 2.16 7.22
CA GLU A 126 5.59 3.47 7.21
C GLU A 126 5.61 3.99 5.77
N THR A 127 5.31 5.27 5.60
CA THR A 127 5.37 5.91 4.29
C THR A 127 6.18 7.19 4.36
N VAL A 128 6.97 7.41 3.32
CA VAL A 128 7.80 8.60 3.14
C VAL A 128 7.40 9.26 1.84
N VAL A 129 7.06 10.54 1.90
CA VAL A 129 6.74 11.36 0.73
C VAL A 129 7.92 12.29 0.47
N ASP A 130 8.55 12.11 -0.68
CA ASP A 130 9.65 12.95 -1.17
C ASP A 130 9.11 14.30 -1.68
N PRO A 131 9.94 15.37 -1.71
CA PRO A 131 9.56 16.66 -2.29
C PRO A 131 9.01 16.60 -3.72
N ASP A 132 9.44 15.59 -4.49
CA ASP A 132 8.99 15.37 -5.87
C ASP A 132 7.58 14.72 -5.95
N GLY A 133 6.93 14.47 -4.81
CA GLY A 133 5.62 13.84 -4.72
C GLY A 133 5.64 12.30 -4.80
N ARG A 134 6.82 11.69 -4.78
CA ARG A 134 6.96 10.22 -4.75
C ARG A 134 6.68 9.68 -3.35
N ILE A 135 5.93 8.58 -3.28
CA ILE A 135 5.56 7.95 -2.02
C ILE A 135 6.23 6.58 -1.90
N GLN A 136 7.06 6.38 -0.90
CA GLN A 136 7.67 5.09 -0.57
C GLN A 136 6.87 4.45 0.57
N VAL A 137 6.66 3.13 0.53
CA VAL A 137 5.95 2.37 1.56
C VAL A 137 6.87 1.27 2.09
N ARG A 138 6.92 1.08 3.41
CA ARG A 138 7.73 0.09 4.12
C ARG A 138 6.88 -0.59 5.20
N ASP A 139 7.17 -1.86 5.53
CA ASP A 139 6.53 -2.61 6.64
C ASP A 139 7.25 -2.42 7.98
#